data_AF-A0A2D6NZI3-F1
#
_entry.id   AF-A0A2D6NZI3-F1
#
_cell.length_a   1.000
_cell.length_b   1.000
_cell.length_c   1.000
_cell.angle_alpha   90.00
_cell.angle_beta   90.00
_cell.angle_gamma   90.00
#
_symmetry.space_group_name_H-M   'P 1'
#
loop_
_entity.id
_entity.type
_entity.pdbx_description
1 polymer ?
#
loop_
_entity_poly.entity_id
_entity_poly.type
_entity_poly.pdbx_seq_one_letter_code
_entity_poly.pdbx_strand_id
1 'polypeptide(L)'
;GVSAGANCWFERSVVDSWEEDLKVIDCMGFIKGSYCPHYDEEPLRRPAVKKFLQDNIFESCYASEGNAALHIKNESDYLSINFGKDKNSYLVSLAKGKVKEVPFEVLSIRA
;
A
#
# COMPACT_ATOMS: atom_id res chain seq x y z
N GLY A 1 6.90 7.82 6.45
CA GLY A 1 7.49 8.68 5.39
C GLY A 1 6.43 9.00 4.35
N VAL A 2 6.77 9.76 3.29
CA VAL A 2 5.84 10.12 2.20
C VAL A 2 6.38 9.56 0.89
N SER A 3 5.50 9.00 0.04
CA SER A 3 5.84 8.46 -1.28
C SER A 3 7.01 7.47 -1.21
N ALA A 4 8.13 7.69 -1.91
CA ALA A 4 9.33 6.88 -1.82
C ALA A 4 9.85 6.71 -0.37
N GLY A 5 9.70 7.74 0.47
CA GLY A 5 10.04 7.66 1.89
C GLY A 5 9.07 6.82 2.72
N ALA A 6 7.87 6.51 2.23
CA ALA A 6 6.98 5.49 2.80
C ALA A 6 7.39 4.09 2.33
N ASN A 7 7.69 3.94 1.04
CA ASN A 7 8.11 2.68 0.42
C ASN A 7 9.28 2.03 1.16
N CYS A 8 10.32 2.80 1.48
CA CYS A 8 11.54 2.28 2.11
C CYS A 8 11.31 1.62 3.48
N TRP A 9 10.18 1.88 4.16
CA TRP A 9 9.91 1.27 5.47
C TRP A 9 9.59 -0.21 5.38
N PHE A 10 9.03 -0.67 4.28
CA PHE A 10 8.56 -2.04 4.14
C PHE A 10 9.67 -2.96 3.63
N GLU A 11 9.47 -4.28 3.65
CA GLU A 11 10.42 -5.23 3.03
C GLU A 11 10.47 -5.04 1.53
N ARG A 12 9.32 -4.76 0.90
CA ARG A 12 9.20 -4.58 -0.54
C ARG A 12 8.22 -3.48 -0.89
N SER A 13 8.37 -2.86 -2.06
CA SER A 13 7.44 -1.83 -2.52
C SER A 13 7.16 -1.90 -4.01
N VAL A 14 5.92 -1.57 -4.38
CA VAL A 14 5.53 -1.28 -5.76
C VAL A 14 6.03 0.11 -6.13
N VAL A 15 6.77 0.21 -7.24
CA VAL A 15 7.39 1.45 -7.73
C VAL A 15 7.22 1.60 -9.24
N ASP A 16 7.21 2.84 -9.69
CA ASP A 16 7.05 3.33 -11.07
C ASP A 16 8.34 3.98 -11.62
N SER A 17 9.41 4.03 -10.83
CA SER A 17 10.58 4.87 -11.11
C SER A 17 11.61 4.28 -12.08
N TRP A 18 11.45 3.04 -12.53
CA TRP A 18 12.52 2.30 -13.21
C TRP A 18 12.22 1.91 -14.67
N GLU A 19 10.95 1.73 -15.07
CA GLU A 19 10.56 1.31 -16.41
C GLU A 19 9.14 1.82 -16.76
N GLU A 20 8.69 1.54 -17.99
CA GLU A 20 7.31 1.82 -18.44
C GLU A 20 6.25 1.07 -17.60
N ASP A 21 6.64 -0.04 -16.96
CA ASP A 21 5.78 -0.86 -16.11
C ASP A 21 6.12 -0.73 -14.62
N LEU A 22 5.09 -0.80 -13.77
CA LEU A 22 5.25 -0.93 -12.31
C LEU A 22 6.05 -2.20 -11.97
N LYS A 23 6.99 -2.09 -11.02
CA LYS A 23 7.80 -3.20 -10.50
C LYS A 23 7.68 -3.32 -8.99
N VAL A 24 8.13 -4.46 -8.46
CA VAL A 24 8.35 -4.66 -7.03
C VAL A 24 9.85 -4.67 -6.77
N ILE A 25 10.30 -3.87 -5.80
CA ILE A 25 11.70 -3.83 -5.37
C ILE A 25 11.82 -4.17 -3.89
N ASP A 26 13.00 -4.65 -3.49
CA ASP A 26 13.36 -4.79 -2.08
C ASP A 26 13.66 -3.41 -1.46
N CYS A 27 13.32 -3.25 -0.19
CA CYS A 27 13.39 -2.01 0.59
C CYS A 27 14.11 -2.28 1.93
N MET A 28 14.07 -1.35 2.89
CA MET A 28 14.87 -1.48 4.12
C MET A 28 14.29 -2.48 5.13
N GLY A 29 13.02 -2.89 5.01
CA GLY A 29 12.46 -3.97 5.82
C GLY A 29 12.27 -3.64 7.30
N PHE A 30 12.03 -2.37 7.66
CA PHE A 30 11.66 -2.00 9.04
C PHE A 30 10.27 -2.51 9.44
N ILE A 31 9.38 -2.67 8.46
CA ILE A 31 8.02 -3.21 8.58
C ILE A 31 7.90 -4.39 7.63
N LYS A 32 7.34 -5.50 8.09
CA LYS A 32 7.17 -6.70 7.27
C LYS A 32 6.12 -6.50 6.18
N GLY A 33 6.31 -7.17 5.05
CA GLY A 33 5.37 -7.19 3.93
C GLY A 33 5.68 -6.18 2.82
N SER A 34 4.73 -6.05 1.90
CA SER A 34 4.86 -5.19 0.71
C SER A 34 4.00 -3.93 0.82
N TYR A 35 4.43 -2.84 0.18
CA TYR A 35 3.71 -1.57 0.19
C TYR A 35 3.45 -0.99 -1.22
N CYS A 36 2.34 -0.29 -1.38
CA CYS A 36 1.99 0.46 -2.59
C CYS A 36 1.43 1.85 -2.21
N PRO A 37 2.15 2.95 -2.49
CA PRO A 37 1.63 4.31 -2.28
C PRO A 37 0.63 4.68 -3.38
N HIS A 38 -0.07 5.81 -3.22
CA HIS A 38 -0.89 6.46 -4.25
C HIS A 38 -1.92 5.55 -4.92
N TYR A 39 -2.48 4.61 -4.15
CA TYR A 39 -3.20 3.45 -4.67
C TYR A 39 -4.41 3.76 -5.57
N ASP A 40 -4.98 4.96 -5.43
CA ASP A 40 -6.10 5.48 -6.22
C ASP A 40 -5.73 6.60 -7.21
N GLU A 41 -4.56 7.23 -7.07
CA GLU A 41 -4.17 8.35 -7.93
C GLU A 41 -3.69 7.86 -9.31
N GLU A 42 -3.05 6.69 -9.35
CA GLU A 42 -2.51 6.10 -10.56
C GLU A 42 -3.31 4.86 -10.99
N PRO A 43 -3.99 4.88 -12.16
CA PRO A 43 -4.89 3.81 -12.60
C PRO A 43 -4.27 2.41 -12.68
N LEU A 44 -2.94 2.33 -12.86
CA LEU A 44 -2.21 1.07 -13.03
C LEU A 44 -1.90 0.38 -11.70
N ARG A 45 -1.96 1.06 -10.55
CA ARG A 45 -1.52 0.49 -9.27
C ARG A 45 -2.44 -0.63 -8.77
N ARG A 46 -3.76 -0.47 -8.87
CA ARG A 46 -4.72 -1.54 -8.52
C ARG A 46 -4.57 -2.78 -9.41
N PRO A 47 -4.54 -2.66 -10.75
CA PRO A 47 -4.21 -3.77 -11.65
C PRO A 47 -2.86 -4.43 -11.36
N ALA A 48 -1.80 -3.64 -11.12
CA ALA A 48 -0.47 -4.18 -10.85
C ALA A 48 -0.42 -4.95 -9.53
N VAL A 49 -0.96 -4.39 -8.44
CA VAL A 49 -1.07 -5.11 -7.15
C VAL A 49 -1.85 -6.40 -7.30
N LYS A 50 -2.97 -6.39 -8.04
CA LYS A 50 -3.71 -7.62 -8.37
C LYS A 50 -2.84 -8.64 -9.09
N LYS A 51 -2.11 -8.23 -10.12
CA LYS A 51 -1.23 -9.11 -10.89
C LYS A 51 -0.13 -9.70 -10.00
N PHE A 52 0.53 -8.89 -9.18
CA PHE A 52 1.57 -9.36 -8.26
C PHE A 52 1.04 -10.36 -7.22
N LEU A 53 -0.19 -10.16 -6.73
CA LEU A 53 -0.86 -11.14 -5.86
C LEU A 53 -1.16 -12.46 -6.59
N GLN A 54 -1.65 -12.38 -7.83
CA GLN A 54 -1.97 -13.57 -8.64
C GLN A 54 -0.72 -14.35 -9.04
N ASP A 55 0.38 -13.65 -9.30
CA ASP A 55 1.68 -14.21 -9.66
C ASP A 55 2.48 -14.69 -8.42
N ASN A 56 1.91 -14.58 -7.21
CA ASN A 56 2.56 -14.90 -5.92
C ASN A 56 3.88 -14.15 -5.68
N ILE A 57 4.00 -12.93 -6.22
CA ILE A 57 5.14 -12.07 -5.89
C ILE A 57 5.09 -11.72 -4.40
N PHE A 58 3.91 -11.39 -3.86
CA PHE A 58 3.66 -11.26 -2.42
C PHE A 58 2.26 -11.77 -2.09
N GLU A 59 2.05 -12.19 -0.83
CA GLU A 59 0.75 -12.70 -0.36
C GLU A 59 -0.24 -11.57 -0.01
N SER A 60 0.29 -10.43 0.43
CA SER A 60 -0.48 -9.24 0.77
C SER A 60 0.33 -7.97 0.55
N CYS A 61 -0.36 -6.84 0.37
CA CYS A 61 0.23 -5.53 0.20
C CYS A 61 -0.53 -4.48 1.02
N TYR A 62 0.19 -3.73 1.85
CA TYR A 62 -0.32 -2.50 2.45
C TYR A 62 -0.41 -1.45 1.35
N ALA A 63 -1.57 -0.82 1.18
CA ALA A 63 -1.75 0.18 0.14
C ALA A 63 -2.36 1.44 0.73
N SER A 64 -1.76 2.60 0.49
CA SER A 64 -2.33 3.88 0.92
C SER A 64 -2.75 4.68 -0.30
N GLU A 65 -3.95 5.25 -0.25
CA GLU A 65 -4.41 6.23 -1.24
C GLU A 65 -3.64 7.53 -1.15
N GLY A 66 -3.75 8.32 -2.21
CA GLY A 66 -3.38 9.72 -2.20
C GLY A 66 -4.05 10.47 -1.07
N ASN A 67 -3.26 11.22 -0.30
CA ASN A 67 -3.71 11.93 0.90
C ASN A 67 -4.21 11.03 2.06
N ALA A 68 -3.74 9.78 2.13
CA ALA A 68 -3.80 8.94 3.31
C ALA A 68 -2.39 8.53 3.77
N ALA A 69 -2.25 8.26 5.06
CA ALA A 69 -1.04 7.68 5.63
C ALA A 69 -1.38 6.49 6.53
N LEU A 70 -0.63 5.41 6.40
CA LEU A 70 -0.72 4.28 7.34
C LEU A 70 0.18 4.55 8.55
N HIS A 71 -0.44 4.82 9.69
CA HIS A 71 0.25 4.87 10.98
C HIS A 71 0.36 3.45 11.55
N ILE A 72 1.57 3.06 11.95
CA ILE A 72 1.88 1.72 12.45
C ILE A 72 2.58 1.85 13.80
N LYS A 73 2.10 1.10 14.79
CA LYS A 73 2.75 0.98 16.10
C LYS A 73 3.10 -0.48 16.34
N ASN A 74 4.40 -0.75 16.50
CA ASN A 74 4.94 -2.08 16.80
C ASN A 74 4.39 -3.22 15.91
N GLU A 75 4.08 -2.92 14.64
CA GLU A 75 3.51 -3.89 13.67
C GLU A 75 2.26 -4.64 14.20
N SER A 76 1.53 -4.04 15.13
CA SER A 76 0.37 -4.65 15.79
C SER A 76 -0.84 -3.73 15.81
N ASP A 77 -0.63 -2.42 15.92
CA ASP A 77 -1.70 -1.43 15.77
C ASP A 77 -1.53 -0.64 14.47
N TYR A 78 -2.62 -0.55 13.70
CA TYR A 78 -2.66 0.11 12.40
C TYR A 78 -3.82 1.10 12.36
N LEU A 79 -3.55 2.31 11.87
CA LEU A 79 -4.54 3.36 11.72
C LEU A 79 -4.31 4.10 10.40
N SER A 80 -5.36 4.23 9.60
CA SER A 80 -5.34 5.05 8.40
C SER A 80 -5.62 6.51 8.80
N ILE A 81 -4.64 7.37 8.61
CA ILE A 81 -4.77 8.81 8.82
C ILE A 81 -5.25 9.43 7.51
N ASN A 82 -6.48 9.91 7.49
CA ASN A 82 -7.08 10.58 6.33
C ASN A 82 -6.90 12.10 6.46
N PHE A 83 -6.15 12.68 5.53
CA PHE A 83 -5.99 14.13 5.39
C PHE A 83 -6.51 14.66 4.04
N GLY A 84 -7.26 13.84 3.32
CA GLY A 84 -7.93 14.15 2.06
C GLY A 84 -9.46 14.21 2.19
N LYS A 85 -10.17 13.74 1.16
CA LYS A 85 -11.63 13.50 1.20
C LYS A 85 -11.86 12.02 1.01
N ASP A 86 -12.43 11.38 2.04
CA ASP A 86 -12.77 9.95 2.04
C ASP A 86 -11.61 9.03 1.63
N LYS A 87 -10.37 9.36 2.04
CA LYS A 87 -9.15 8.62 1.70
C LYS A 87 -8.83 7.56 2.72
N ASN A 88 -8.20 6.48 2.26
CA ASN A 88 -7.91 5.34 3.12
C ASN A 88 -6.62 4.59 2.80
N SER A 89 -6.23 3.73 3.74
CA SER A 89 -5.20 2.72 3.61
C SER A 89 -5.84 1.35 3.80
N TYR A 90 -5.29 0.34 3.13
CA TYR A 90 -5.86 -1.00 3.06
C TYR A 90 -4.79 -2.07 3.28
N LEU A 91 -5.21 -3.21 3.81
CA LEU A 91 -4.53 -4.46 3.60
C LEU A 91 -5.16 -5.17 2.40
N VAL A 92 -4.41 -5.29 1.32
CA VAL A 92 -4.84 -5.90 0.06
C VAL A 92 -4.30 -7.32 -0.02
N SER A 93 -5.16 -8.28 -0.33
CA SER A 93 -4.81 -9.70 -0.45
C SER A 93 -5.65 -10.39 -1.52
N LEU A 94 -5.28 -11.62 -1.89
CA LEU A 94 -6.07 -12.45 -2.79
C LEU A 94 -6.87 -13.50 -2.00
N ALA A 95 -8.19 -13.53 -2.18
CA ALA A 95 -9.06 -14.55 -1.61
C ALA A 95 -9.93 -15.17 -2.71
N LYS A 96 -9.81 -16.48 -2.93
CA LYS A 96 -10.56 -17.22 -3.96
C LYS A 96 -10.43 -16.58 -5.36
N GLY A 97 -9.22 -16.14 -5.72
CA GLY A 97 -8.93 -15.49 -7.01
C GLY A 97 -9.45 -14.06 -7.18
N LYS A 98 -10.05 -13.47 -6.13
CA LYS A 98 -10.51 -12.07 -6.12
C LYS A 98 -9.66 -11.24 -5.17
N VAL A 99 -9.40 -10.00 -5.58
CA VAL A 99 -8.73 -9.02 -4.70
C VAL A 99 -9.69 -8.66 -3.58
N LYS A 100 -9.19 -8.72 -2.35
CA LYS A 100 -9.87 -8.26 -1.15
C LYS A 100 -9.07 -7.11 -0.57
N GLU A 101 -9.71 -5.95 -0.49
CA GLU A 101 -9.16 -4.74 0.10
C GLU A 101 -9.84 -4.53 1.45
N VAL A 102 -9.12 -4.76 2.54
CA VAL A 102 -9.64 -4.55 3.89
C VAL A 102 -9.16 -3.18 4.35
N PRO A 103 -10.06 -2.18 4.50
CA PRO A 103 -9.66 -0.86 5.00
C PRO A 103 -9.23 -0.96 6.46
N PHE A 104 -8.23 -0.18 6.84
CA PHE A 104 -7.92 0.05 8.26
C PHE A 104 -8.94 1.00 8.89
N GLU A 105 -8.98 1.02 10.22
CA GLU A 105 -9.71 2.06 10.96
C GLU A 105 -9.20 3.44 10.52
N VAL A 106 -10.12 4.39 10.34
CA VAL A 106 -9.80 5.71 9.79
C VAL A 106 -9.91 6.78 10.87
N LEU A 107 -8.85 7.56 11.01
CA LEU A 107 -8.87 8.84 11.71
C LEU A 107 -8.78 9.97 10.69
N SER A 108 -9.87 10.73 10.52
CA SER A 108 -9.87 11.95 9.71
C SER A 108 -9.30 13.11 10.52
N ILE A 109 -8.27 13.76 9.99
CA ILE A 109 -7.64 14.94 10.60
C ILE A 109 -7.90 16.23 9.82
N ARG A 110 -8.80 16.16 8.83
CA ARG A 110 -9.27 17.33 8.11
C ARG A 110 -10.18 18.16 9.02
N ALA A 111 -9.87 19.45 9.14
CA ALA A 111 -10.69 20.44 9.83
C ALA A 111 -11.98 20.75 9.06
#